data_AF-A0A2K3DW50-F1
#
_entry.id   AF-A0A2K3DW50-F1
#
_cell.length_a   1.000
_cell.length_b   1.000
_cell.length_c   1.000
_cell.angle_alpha   90.00
_cell.angle_beta   90.00
_cell.angle_gamma   90.00
#
_symmetry.space_group_name_H-M   'P 1'
#
loop_
_entity.id
_entity.type
_entity.pdbx_description
1 polymer ?
#
loop_
_entity_poly.entity_id
_entity_poly.type
_entity_poly.pdbx_seq_one_letter_code
_entity_poly.pdbx_strand_id
1 'polypeptide(L)'
;MSLMESMMAARNDFSWLPGIEEGDIAFQREWNQPSGGWSAVVLIAEGRRSKVFKAAKQWKGSGEGLTAVLVPYLSRATMRLRQDRTDVFRSLAEAGAKPKWDGIADIRYTDERGLRRLYDF
;
A
#
# COMPACT_ATOMS: atom_id res chain seq x y z
N MET A 1 -2.03 7.68 13.63
CA MET A 1 -3.27 8.44 13.36
C MET A 1 -3.47 9.42 14.48
N SER A 2 -3.53 10.72 14.18
CA SER A 2 -3.97 11.74 15.12
C SER A 2 -5.42 11.46 15.53
N LEU A 3 -5.83 12.02 16.67
CA LEU A 3 -7.22 11.90 17.15
C LEU A 3 -8.21 12.45 16.11
N MET A 4 -7.82 13.52 15.41
CA MET A 4 -8.64 14.16 14.37
C MET A 4 -8.83 13.25 13.15
N GLU A 5 -7.75 12.64 12.65
CA GLU A 5 -7.82 11.67 11.54
C GLU A 5 -8.68 10.44 11.91
N SER A 6 -8.59 9.98 13.16
CA SER A 6 -9.39 8.85 13.65
C SER A 6 -10.88 9.20 13.74
N MET A 7 -11.21 10.44 14.15
CA MET A 7 -12.58 10.95 14.20
C MET A 7 -13.16 11.23 12.81
N MET A 8 -12.37 11.76 11.88
CA MET A 8 -12.81 12.00 10.50
C MET A 8 -13.04 10.67 9.76
N ALA A 9 -12.12 9.71 9.89
CA ALA A 9 -12.31 8.36 9.37
C ALA A 9 -13.53 7.66 9.99
N ALA A 10 -13.86 7.93 11.26
CA ALA A 10 -15.07 7.42 11.89
C ALA A 10 -16.38 8.05 11.36
N ARG A 11 -16.29 9.23 10.76
CA ARG A 11 -17.38 9.91 10.06
C ARG A 11 -17.40 9.64 8.55
N ASN A 12 -16.55 8.72 8.09
CA ASN A 12 -16.34 8.42 6.66
C ASN A 12 -15.86 9.62 5.84
N ASP A 13 -15.21 10.58 6.50
CA ASP A 13 -14.60 11.73 5.86
C ASP A 13 -13.12 11.44 5.61
N PHE A 14 -12.77 11.36 4.33
CA PHE A 14 -11.42 11.15 3.82
C PHE A 14 -10.93 12.33 2.99
N SER A 15 -11.58 13.50 3.10
CA SER A 15 -11.14 14.74 2.44
C SER A 15 -9.72 15.17 2.84
N TRP A 16 -9.26 14.72 4.01
CA TRP A 16 -7.89 14.90 4.48
C TRP A 16 -6.86 14.00 3.77
N LEU A 17 -7.29 12.96 3.03
CA LEU A 17 -6.37 12.14 2.23
C LEU A 17 -5.97 12.89 0.96
N PRO A 18 -4.67 13.08 0.71
CA PRO A 18 -4.21 13.88 -0.41
C PRO A 18 -4.56 13.21 -1.74
N GLY A 19 -5.20 13.98 -2.62
CA GLY A 19 -5.58 13.54 -3.96
C GLY A 19 -6.93 12.81 -4.06
N ILE A 20 -7.67 12.72 -2.96
CA ILE A 20 -9.06 12.25 -2.94
C ILE A 20 -10.01 13.46 -3.09
N GLU A 21 -10.96 13.40 -4.01
CA GLU A 21 -11.98 14.44 -4.23
C GLU A 21 -13.38 13.93 -3.85
N GLU A 22 -14.30 14.87 -3.61
CA GLU A 22 -15.71 14.56 -3.34
C GLU A 22 -16.32 13.81 -4.53
N GLY A 23 -16.90 12.62 -4.30
CA GLY A 23 -17.48 11.75 -5.34
C GLY A 23 -16.60 10.57 -5.78
N ASP A 24 -15.35 10.49 -5.31
CA ASP A 24 -14.42 9.40 -5.68
C ASP A 24 -14.55 8.13 -4.81
N ILE A 25 -15.44 8.12 -3.81
CA ILE A 25 -15.27 7.25 -2.65
C ILE A 25 -16.46 6.31 -2.45
N ALA A 26 -16.19 5.01 -2.54
CA ALA A 26 -16.89 3.99 -1.76
C ALA A 26 -15.88 3.39 -0.78
N PHE A 27 -16.17 3.42 0.51
CA PHE A 27 -15.22 3.02 1.55
C PHE A 27 -15.76 1.82 2.34
N GLN A 28 -14.86 0.95 2.80
CA GLN A 28 -15.13 -0.10 3.77
C GLN A 28 -14.09 0.02 4.89
N ARG A 29 -14.55 0.27 6.11
CA ARG A 29 -13.69 0.39 7.30
C ARG A 29 -13.51 -0.99 7.93
N GLU A 30 -12.26 -1.40 8.16
CA GLU A 30 -11.94 -2.65 8.83
C GLU A 30 -10.93 -2.41 9.96
N TRP A 31 -11.30 -2.79 11.19
CA TRP A 31 -10.35 -2.82 12.30
C TRP A 31 -9.41 -4.02 12.13
N ASN A 32 -8.10 -3.79 12.18
CA ASN A 32 -7.12 -4.87 12.10
C ASN A 32 -6.45 -5.03 13.47
N GLN A 33 -6.97 -5.97 14.27
CA GLN A 33 -6.54 -6.24 15.65
C GLN A 33 -5.03 -6.51 15.84
N PRO A 34 -4.31 -7.26 14.96
CA PRO A 34 -2.93 -7.66 15.24
C PRO A 34 -1.92 -6.50 15.24
N SER A 35 -2.21 -5.40 14.54
CA SER A 35 -1.30 -4.24 14.42
C SER A 35 -1.65 -3.10 15.37
N GLY A 36 -2.71 -3.23 16.18
CA GLY A 36 -3.21 -2.17 17.05
C GLY A 36 -3.70 -0.92 16.29
N GLY A 37 -4.07 -1.05 15.01
CA GLY A 37 -4.38 0.06 14.12
C GLY A 37 -5.67 -0.10 13.32
N TRP A 38 -6.19 1.03 12.84
CA TRP A 38 -7.31 1.07 11.89
C TRP A 38 -6.80 0.92 10.45
N SER A 39 -7.51 0.11 9.65
CA SER A 39 -7.37 0.13 8.19
C SER A 39 -8.68 0.60 7.54
N ALA A 40 -8.58 1.38 6.49
CA ALA A 40 -9.72 1.75 5.66
C ALA A 40 -9.42 1.33 4.22
N VAL A 41 -10.36 0.60 3.61
CA VAL A 41 -10.32 0.29 2.19
C VAL A 41 -11.10 1.38 1.48
N VAL A 42 -10.43 2.10 0.59
CA VAL A 42 -11.02 3.16 -0.22
C VAL A 42 -11.01 2.68 -1.66
N LEU A 43 -12.19 2.59 -2.26
CA LEU A 43 -12.33 2.37 -3.70
C LEU A 43 -12.01 3.68 -4.40
N ILE A 44 -11.08 3.62 -5.35
CA ILE A 44 -10.62 4.75 -6.14
C ILE A 44 -10.77 4.36 -7.60
N ALA A 45 -11.36 5.24 -8.42
CA ALA A 45 -11.44 5.04 -9.86
C ALA A 45 -10.06 4.78 -10.47
N GLU A 46 -9.96 3.83 -11.40
CA GLU A 46 -8.68 3.35 -11.94
C GLU A 46 -7.79 4.48 -12.48
N GLY A 47 -8.36 5.41 -13.25
CA GLY A 47 -7.64 6.56 -13.81
C GLY A 47 -7.14 7.57 -12.77
N ARG A 48 -7.65 7.52 -11.53
CA ARG A 48 -7.26 8.43 -10.43
C ARG A 48 -6.23 7.82 -9.49
N ARG A 49 -6.04 6.50 -9.53
CA ARG A 49 -5.15 5.76 -8.62
C ARG A 49 -3.74 6.34 -8.58
N SER A 50 -3.16 6.63 -9.76
CA SER A 50 -1.80 7.19 -9.86
C SER A 50 -1.66 8.58 -9.22
N LYS A 51 -2.69 9.44 -9.36
CA LYS A 51 -2.74 10.78 -8.76
C LYS A 51 -2.70 10.68 -7.22
N VAL A 52 -3.52 9.79 -6.65
CA VAL A 52 -3.59 9.55 -5.20
C VAL A 52 -2.25 9.05 -4.66
N PHE A 53 -1.64 8.04 -5.28
CA PHE A 53 -0.33 7.52 -4.83
C PHE A 53 0.79 8.55 -4.95
N LYS A 54 0.76 9.39 -5.99
CA LYS A 54 1.75 10.47 -6.17
C LYS A 54 1.60 11.53 -5.08
N ALA A 55 0.37 11.96 -4.79
CA ALA A 55 0.07 12.93 -3.75
C ALA A 55 0.48 12.41 -2.36
N ALA A 56 0.13 11.15 -2.05
CA ALA A 56 0.56 10.48 -0.82
C ALA A 56 2.09 10.43 -0.65
N LYS A 57 2.83 10.16 -1.73
CA LYS A 57 4.30 10.14 -1.70
C LYS A 57 4.89 11.52 -1.45
N GLN A 58 4.34 12.57 -2.07
CA GLN A 58 4.78 13.95 -1.86
C GLN A 58 4.55 14.38 -0.42
N TRP A 59 3.39 14.03 0.13
CA TRP A 59 3.02 14.36 1.52
C TRP A 59 3.88 13.61 2.54
N LYS A 60 4.28 12.36 2.27
CA LYS A 60 5.28 11.67 3.11
C LYS A 60 6.63 12.41 3.14
N GLY A 61 7.00 13.11 2.07
CA GLY A 61 8.25 13.84 1.94
C GLY A 61 8.25 15.23 2.58
N SER A 62 7.10 15.79 2.96
CA SER A 62 7.01 17.16 3.50
C SER A 62 7.34 17.28 4.98
N GLY A 63 7.60 16.18 5.69
CA GLY A 63 7.90 16.19 7.13
C GLY A 63 6.67 16.40 8.03
N GLU A 64 5.50 16.73 7.46
CA GLU A 64 4.22 16.81 8.17
C GLU A 64 3.60 15.43 8.50
N GLY A 65 4.34 14.35 8.21
CA GLY A 65 4.14 13.04 8.80
C GLY A 65 2.76 12.44 8.52
N LEU A 66 2.61 11.80 7.36
CA LEU A 66 1.53 10.83 7.18
C LEU A 66 1.62 9.77 8.29
N THR A 67 0.67 9.80 9.21
CA THR A 67 0.49 8.69 10.17
C THR A 67 -0.28 7.52 9.56
N ALA A 68 -0.65 7.63 8.28
CA ALA A 68 -1.33 6.62 7.49
C ALA A 68 -0.45 6.18 6.31
N VAL A 69 -0.44 4.88 6.01
CA VAL A 69 0.27 4.33 4.85
C VAL A 69 -0.75 3.91 3.81
N LEU A 70 -0.72 4.53 2.64
CA LEU A 70 -1.53 4.08 1.50
C LEU A 70 -0.84 2.91 0.81
N VAL A 71 -1.54 1.78 0.75
CA VAL A 71 -1.11 0.58 0.03
C VAL A 71 -2.19 0.13 -0.94
N PRO A 72 -1.83 -0.50 -2.07
CA PRO A 72 -2.80 -1.16 -2.92
C PRO A 72 -3.61 -2.19 -2.12
N TYR A 73 -4.92 -2.20 -2.30
CA TYR A 73 -5.74 -3.31 -1.80
C TYR A 73 -5.33 -4.61 -2.47
N LEU A 74 -5.17 -5.66 -1.68
CA LEU A 74 -4.93 -7.02 -2.13
C LEU A 74 -6.06 -7.90 -1.59
N SER A 75 -6.61 -8.76 -2.44
CA SER A 75 -7.58 -9.76 -1.97
C SER A 75 -6.93 -10.67 -0.92
N ARG A 76 -7.74 -11.31 -0.07
CA ARG A 76 -7.21 -12.28 0.92
C ARG A 76 -6.38 -13.39 0.28
N ALA A 77 -6.80 -13.88 -0.89
CA ALA A 77 -6.04 -14.88 -1.64
C ALA A 77 -4.66 -14.35 -2.07
N THR A 78 -4.61 -13.12 -2.57
CA THR A 78 -3.36 -12.46 -2.96
C THR A 78 -2.45 -12.17 -1.77
N MET A 79 -3.02 -11.73 -0.64
CA MET A 79 -2.25 -11.51 0.59
C MET A 79 -1.59 -12.80 1.05
N ARG A 80 -2.33 -13.91 1.05
CA ARG A 80 -1.81 -15.22 1.43
C ARG A 80 -0.64 -15.65 0.54
N LEU A 81 -0.80 -15.52 -0.78
CA LEU A 81 0.30 -15.80 -1.72
C LEU A 81 1.54 -14.96 -1.43
N ARG A 82 1.40 -13.67 -1.13
CA ARG A 82 2.56 -12.83 -0.76
C ARG A 82 3.17 -13.26 0.56
N GLN A 83 2.35 -13.69 1.51
CA GLN A 83 2.80 -14.18 2.81
C GLN A 83 3.64 -15.44 2.64
N ASP A 84 3.17 -16.40 1.86
CA ASP A 84 3.88 -17.64 1.53
C ASP A 84 5.21 -17.36 0.80
N ARG A 85 5.27 -16.28 0.02
CA ARG A 85 6.44 -15.86 -0.76
C ARG A 85 7.33 -14.83 -0.05
N THR A 86 7.00 -14.45 1.19
CA THR A 86 7.69 -13.36 1.91
C THR A 86 9.13 -13.73 2.24
N ASP A 87 9.41 -15.00 2.52
CA ASP A 87 10.78 -15.44 2.84
C ASP A 87 11.69 -15.33 1.62
N VAL A 88 11.21 -15.72 0.43
CA VAL A 88 11.92 -15.49 -0.85
C VAL A 88 12.19 -13.99 -1.07
N PHE A 89 11.19 -13.15 -0.83
CA PHE A 89 11.34 -11.70 -0.94
C PHE A 89 12.43 -11.18 0.00
N ARG A 90 12.48 -11.66 1.25
CA ARG A 90 13.50 -11.25 2.23
C ARG A 90 14.89 -11.72 1.83
N SER A 91 15.04 -12.98 1.43
CA SER A 91 16.34 -13.50 0.99
C SER A 91 16.91 -12.73 -0.21
N LEU A 92 16.07 -12.36 -1.19
CA LEU A 92 16.49 -11.51 -2.30
C LEU A 92 16.90 -10.10 -1.85
N ALA A 93 16.21 -9.54 -0.86
CA ALA A 93 16.55 -8.22 -0.31
C ALA A 93 17.89 -8.26 0.43
N GLU A 94 18.13 -9.30 1.23
CA GLU A 94 19.37 -9.56 1.94
C GLU A 94 20.55 -9.78 0.97
N ALA A 95 20.31 -10.43 -0.17
CA ALA A 95 21.27 -10.58 -1.25
C ALA A 95 21.50 -9.30 -2.08
N GLY A 96 20.86 -8.17 -1.75
CA GLY A 96 21.02 -6.91 -2.47
C GLY A 96 20.30 -6.84 -3.81
N ALA A 97 19.43 -7.81 -4.13
CA ALA A 97 18.74 -7.94 -5.42
C ALA A 97 17.58 -6.93 -5.63
N LYS A 98 17.32 -6.05 -4.66
CA LYS A 98 16.27 -5.00 -4.72
C LYS A 98 14.90 -5.53 -5.18
N PRO A 99 14.35 -6.58 -4.53
CA PRO A 99 13.11 -7.21 -4.96
C PRO A 99 11.92 -6.26 -4.87
N LYS A 100 10.95 -6.46 -5.77
CA LYS A 100 9.67 -5.74 -5.82
C LYS A 100 8.57 -6.72 -6.16
N TRP A 101 7.43 -6.59 -5.48
CA TRP A 101 6.22 -7.28 -5.90
C TRP A 101 5.79 -6.78 -7.28
N ASP A 102 5.49 -7.72 -8.17
CA ASP A 102 4.98 -7.49 -9.51
C ASP A 102 3.62 -8.18 -9.67
N GLY A 103 2.67 -7.47 -10.27
CA GLY A 103 1.29 -7.95 -10.38
C GLY A 103 0.69 -8.40 -9.04
N ILE A 104 0.13 -9.61 -9.04
CA ILE A 104 -0.62 -10.20 -7.93
C ILE A 104 0.34 -10.54 -6.77
N ALA A 105 1.27 -11.46 -6.99
CA ALA A 105 2.19 -11.93 -5.97
C ALA A 105 3.57 -12.34 -6.51
N ASP A 106 3.90 -11.96 -7.74
CA ASP A 106 5.19 -12.34 -8.32
C ASP A 106 6.30 -11.43 -7.80
N ILE A 107 7.55 -11.89 -7.84
CA ILE A 107 8.69 -11.10 -7.35
C ILE A 107 9.59 -10.79 -8.52
N ARG A 108 9.72 -9.51 -8.84
CA ARG A 108 10.75 -9.02 -9.76
C ARG A 108 11.97 -8.58 -8.97
N TYR A 109 13.16 -8.96 -9.41
CA TYR A 109 14.42 -8.60 -8.76
C TYR A 109 15.48 -8.18 -9.80
N THR A 110 16.56 -7.59 -9.31
CA THR A 110 17.75 -7.24 -10.08
C THR A 110 18.80 -8.32 -9.84
N ASP A 111 19.24 -9.03 -10.87
CA ASP A 111 20.31 -10.03 -10.75
C ASP A 111 21.70 -9.37 -10.59
N GLU A 112 22.72 -10.20 -10.37
CA GLU A 112 24.12 -9.75 -10.20
C GLU A 112 24.66 -8.98 -11.42
N ARG A 113 24.04 -9.17 -12.59
CA ARG A 113 24.39 -8.48 -13.84
C ARG A 113 23.60 -7.18 -14.01
N GLY A 114 22.78 -6.80 -13.03
CA GLY A 114 21.94 -5.61 -13.09
C GLY A 114 20.66 -5.80 -13.92
N LEU A 115 20.35 -7.01 -14.37
CA LEU A 115 19.18 -7.27 -15.21
C LEU A 115 17.94 -7.52 -14.37
N ARG A 116 16.79 -7.04 -14.85
CA ARG A 116 15.50 -7.29 -14.21
C ARG A 116 15.02 -8.70 -14.56
N ARG A 117 14.73 -9.50 -13.53
CA ARG A 117 14.24 -10.88 -13.63
C ARG A 117 12.94 -11.05 -12.88
N LEU A 118 12.12 -11.99 -13.31
CA LEU A 118 10.96 -12.47 -12.56
C LEU A 118 11.35 -13.77 -11.85
N TYR A 119 10.98 -13.89 -10.58
CA TYR A 119 11.19 -15.09 -9.79
C TYR A 119 10.10 -16.12 -10.14
N ASP A 120 10.53 -17.35 -10.44
CA ASP A 120 9.66 -18.49 -10.73
C ASP A 120 9.40 -19.28 -9.44
N PHE A 121 8.15 -19.69 -9.19
CA PHE A 121 7.69 -20.26 -7.91
C PHE A 121 7.39 -21.75 -7.99
#